data_AF-A0A6P0JZW4-F1
#
_entry.id   AF-A0A6P0JZW4-F1
#
_cell.length_a   1.000
_cell.length_b   1.000
_cell.length_c   1.000
_cell.angle_alpha   90.00
_cell.angle_beta   90.00
_cell.angle_gamma   90.00
#
_symmetry.space_group_name_H-M   'P 1'
#
loop_
_entity.id
_entity.type
_entity.pdbx_description
1 polymer ?
#
loop_
_entity_poly.entity_id
_entity_poly.type
_entity_poly.pdbx_seq_one_letter_code
_entity_poly.pdbx_strand_id
1 'polypeptide(L)'
;WATEPVFSEEISSELITPPDEQLRAFYNALRIGDIEQIEVQAQEIKQRDSQYQVFCDRVLQFTSEFDERGLSEFLQQFVSSESK
;
A
#
# COMPACT_ATOMS: atom_id res chain seq x y z
N TRP A 1 -5.13 41.11 -3.82
CA TRP A 1 -4.88 39.91 -4.64
C TRP A 1 -3.96 39.02 -3.82
N ALA A 2 -4.45 37.85 -3.43
CA ALA A 2 -3.68 36.70 -2.99
C ALA A 2 -4.73 35.61 -2.78
N THR A 3 -4.93 34.78 -3.80
CA THR A 3 -5.74 33.58 -3.70
C THR A 3 -5.03 32.65 -2.73
N GLU A 4 -5.60 32.46 -1.55
CA GLU A 4 -5.15 31.43 -0.64
C GLU A 4 -5.30 30.08 -1.34
N PRO A 5 -4.28 29.20 -1.31
CA PRO A 5 -4.44 27.86 -1.85
C PRO A 5 -5.46 27.16 -0.96
N VAL A 6 -6.62 26.82 -1.55
CA VAL A 6 -7.49 25.78 -1.03
C VAL A 6 -6.67 24.50 -0.98
N PHE A 7 -6.07 24.22 0.18
CA PHE A 7 -5.52 22.91 0.48
C PHE A 7 -6.71 21.99 0.79
N SER A 8 -7.49 21.70 -0.25
CA SER A 8 -8.35 20.53 -0.28
C SER A 8 -7.41 19.33 -0.21
N GLU A 9 -7.41 18.64 0.91
CA GLU A 9 -7.81 17.24 0.90
C GLU A 9 -7.94 16.82 2.37
N GLU A 10 -9.19 16.60 2.74
CA GLU A 10 -9.55 15.78 3.88
C GLU A 10 -8.77 14.46 3.76
N ILE A 11 -7.69 14.27 4.54
CA ILE A 11 -6.81 13.09 4.49
C ILE A 11 -7.50 11.84 5.09
N SER A 12 -8.83 11.79 4.97
CA SER A 12 -9.65 10.59 5.03
C SER A 12 -9.60 9.89 3.66
N SER A 13 -8.43 9.82 3.02
CA SER A 13 -8.27 8.89 1.90
C SER A 13 -8.44 7.50 2.51
N GLU A 14 -9.64 6.94 2.35
CA GLU A 14 -9.93 5.53 2.65
C GLU A 14 -8.76 4.72 2.10
N LEU A 15 -7.97 4.14 3.00
CA LEU A 15 -6.83 3.34 2.63
C LEU A 15 -7.38 2.04 2.07
N ILE A 16 -7.82 2.08 0.81
CA ILE A 16 -8.43 0.94 0.15
C ILE A 16 -7.33 -0.08 -0.08
N THR A 17 -7.53 -1.28 0.42
CA THR A 17 -6.64 -2.40 0.16
C THR A 17 -7.07 -3.17 -1.06
N PRO A 18 -6.11 -3.67 -1.86
CA PRO A 18 -6.41 -4.58 -2.93
C PRO A 18 -7.02 -5.89 -2.38
N PRO A 19 -7.72 -6.67 -3.22
CA PRO A 19 -8.34 -7.93 -2.81
C PRO A 19 -7.31 -8.96 -2.28
N ASP A 20 -7.79 -9.95 -1.53
CA ASP A 20 -6.98 -10.96 -0.84
C ASP A 20 -5.93 -11.64 -1.72
N GLU A 21 -6.23 -11.83 -3.00
CA GLU A 21 -5.31 -12.44 -3.96
C GLU A 21 -4.02 -11.62 -4.12
N GLN A 22 -4.15 -10.30 -4.19
CA GLN A 22 -3.02 -9.37 -4.30
C GLN A 22 -2.29 -9.23 -2.95
N LEU A 23 -3.03 -9.18 -1.83
CA LEU A 23 -2.43 -9.22 -0.49
C LEU A 23 -1.61 -10.49 -0.27
N ARG A 24 -2.12 -11.65 -0.69
CA ARG A 24 -1.39 -12.93 -0.63
C ARG A 24 -0.12 -12.92 -1.47
N ALA A 25 -0.13 -12.26 -2.63
CA ALA A 25 1.07 -12.09 -3.45
C ALA A 25 2.15 -11.30 -2.68
N PHE A 26 1.77 -10.18 -2.05
CA PHE A 26 2.66 -9.41 -1.18
C PHE A 26 3.21 -10.25 -0.02
N TYR A 27 2.36 -10.97 0.70
CA TYR A 27 2.80 -11.84 1.79
C TYR A 27 3.75 -12.95 1.33
N ASN A 28 3.47 -13.56 0.19
CA ASN A 28 4.30 -14.64 -0.31
C ASN A 28 5.69 -14.12 -0.70
N ALA A 29 5.74 -12.97 -1.40
CA ALA A 29 6.97 -12.30 -1.75
C ALA A 29 7.77 -11.86 -0.50
N LEU A 30 7.09 -11.30 0.50
CA LEU A 30 7.70 -10.91 1.77
C LEU A 30 8.24 -12.11 2.55
N ARG A 31 7.54 -13.24 2.52
CA ARG A 31 7.97 -14.49 3.18
C ARG A 31 9.24 -15.08 2.56
N ILE A 32 9.44 -14.90 1.26
CA ILE A 32 10.66 -15.35 0.56
C ILE A 32 11.75 -14.27 0.50
N GLY A 33 11.46 -13.05 0.96
CA GLY A 33 12.37 -11.89 0.90
C GLY A 33 12.50 -11.27 -0.50
N ASP A 34 11.51 -11.46 -1.36
CA ASP A 34 11.51 -10.95 -2.74
C ASP A 34 10.88 -9.56 -2.79
N ILE A 35 11.68 -8.56 -2.41
CA ILE A 35 11.28 -7.14 -2.35
C ILE A 35 10.97 -6.61 -3.75
N GLU A 36 11.73 -7.02 -4.77
CA GLU A 36 11.48 -6.63 -6.17
C GLU A 36 10.07 -7.04 -6.62
N GLN A 37 9.65 -8.27 -6.31
CA GLN A 37 8.27 -8.69 -6.61
C GLN A 37 7.23 -7.81 -5.92
N ILE A 38 7.44 -7.45 -4.67
CA ILE A 38 6.53 -6.56 -3.94
C ILE A 38 6.44 -5.20 -4.64
N GLU A 39 7.57 -4.63 -5.06
CA GLU A 39 7.57 -3.34 -5.77
C GLU A 39 6.80 -3.41 -7.10
N VAL A 40 7.06 -4.45 -7.90
CA VAL A 40 6.37 -4.67 -9.17
C VAL A 40 4.87 -4.80 -8.94
N GLN A 41 4.45 -5.65 -8.00
CA GLN A 41 3.03 -5.83 -7.66
C GLN A 41 2.39 -4.52 -7.21
N ALA A 42 3.06 -3.75 -6.35
CA ALA A 42 2.54 -2.47 -5.88
C ALA A 42 2.39 -1.45 -7.02
N GLN A 43 3.36 -1.40 -7.94
CA GLN A 43 3.27 -0.54 -9.13
C GLN A 43 2.16 -0.98 -10.09
N GLU A 44 2.01 -2.29 -10.33
CA GLU A 44 0.94 -2.82 -11.20
C GLU A 44 -0.44 -2.47 -10.66
N ILE A 45 -0.66 -2.67 -9.34
CA ILE A 45 -1.92 -2.37 -8.68
C ILE A 45 -2.22 -0.87 -8.72
N LYS A 46 -1.22 -0.04 -8.44
CA LYS A 46 -1.32 1.43 -8.52
C LYS A 46 -1.65 1.92 -9.94
N GLN A 47 -1.08 1.28 -10.96
CA GLN A 47 -1.37 1.61 -12.36
C GLN A 47 -2.75 1.14 -12.81
N ARG A 48 -3.22 -0.01 -12.29
CA ARG A 48 -4.51 -0.57 -12.61
C ARG A 48 -5.66 0.23 -11.98
N ASP A 49 -5.50 0.61 -10.72
CA ASP A 49 -6.56 1.20 -9.92
C ASP A 49 -5.99 2.27 -8.98
N SER A 50 -6.28 3.54 -9.30
CA SER A 50 -5.77 4.70 -8.56
C SER A 50 -6.30 4.78 -7.12
N GLN A 51 -7.38 4.06 -6.80
CA GLN A 51 -7.91 3.92 -5.43
C GLN A 51 -6.91 3.24 -4.47
N TYR A 52 -6.10 2.31 -4.97
CA TYR A 52 -5.08 1.62 -4.17
C TYR A 52 -3.76 2.39 -4.12
N GLN A 53 -3.69 3.57 -4.76
CA GLN A 53 -2.45 4.32 -4.88
C GLN A 53 -1.81 4.60 -3.52
N VAL A 54 -2.60 4.98 -2.51
CA VAL A 54 -2.10 5.28 -1.15
C VAL A 54 -1.53 4.02 -0.48
N PHE A 55 -2.19 2.88 -0.63
CA PHE A 55 -1.70 1.59 -0.12
C PHE A 55 -0.39 1.18 -0.81
N CYS A 56 -0.36 1.24 -2.14
CA CYS A 56 0.82 0.91 -2.92
C CYS A 56 1.99 1.84 -2.63
N ASP A 57 1.75 3.14 -2.42
CA ASP A 57 2.81 4.09 -2.04
C ASP A 57 3.43 3.72 -0.70
N ARG A 58 2.61 3.32 0.29
CA ARG A 58 3.10 2.82 1.59
C ARG A 58 3.94 1.57 1.42
N VAL A 59 3.45 0.59 0.65
CA VAL A 59 4.19 -0.65 0.37
C VAL A 59 5.53 -0.34 -0.28
N LEU A 60 5.55 0.50 -1.32
CA LEU A 60 6.76 0.92 -2.03
C LEU A 60 7.74 1.68 -1.13
N GLN A 61 7.23 2.45 -0.16
CA GLN A 61 8.07 3.12 0.81
C GLN A 61 8.82 2.10 1.67
N PHE A 62 8.11 1.11 2.22
CA PHE A 62 8.76 0.07 3.04
C PHE A 62 9.76 -0.77 2.24
N THR A 63 9.43 -1.13 0.99
CA THR A 63 10.37 -1.87 0.13
C THR A 63 11.62 -1.05 -0.18
N SER A 64 11.47 0.25 -0.45
CA SER A 64 12.61 1.15 -0.69
C SER A 64 13.49 1.32 0.55
N GLU A 65 12.88 1.32 1.73
CA GLU A 65 13.60 1.32 3.02
C GLU A 65 14.12 -0.07 3.43
N PHE A 66 13.86 -1.12 2.62
CA PHE A 66 14.11 -2.53 2.97
C PHE A 66 13.53 -2.91 4.34
N ASP A 67 12.46 -2.26 4.75
CA ASP A 67 11.83 -2.45 6.05
C ASP A 67 10.79 -3.57 5.98
N GLU A 68 11.29 -4.80 5.89
CA GLU A 68 10.49 -6.02 5.81
C GLU A 68 9.52 -6.14 6.99
N ARG A 69 9.94 -5.70 8.17
CA ARG A 69 9.16 -5.79 9.41
C ARG A 69 7.99 -4.80 9.41
N GLY A 70 8.22 -3.53 9.06
CA GLY A 70 7.15 -2.55 8.95
C GLY A 70 6.18 -2.91 7.85
N LEU A 71 6.67 -3.48 6.73
CA LEU A 71 5.79 -3.97 5.68
C LEU A 71 4.95 -5.17 6.13
N SER A 72 5.51 -6.13 6.87
CA SER A 72 4.72 -7.25 7.40
C SER A 72 3.64 -6.79 8.38
N GLU A 73 4.00 -5.88 9.30
CA GLU A 73 3.08 -5.29 10.28
C GLU A 73 1.99 -4.46 9.59
N PHE A 74 2.36 -3.71 8.55
CA PHE A 74 1.42 -2.95 7.74
C PHE A 74 0.42 -3.88 7.06
N LEU A 75 0.87 -4.91 6.35
CA LEU A 75 -0.01 -5.89 5.69
C LEU A 75 -0.91 -6.62 6.71
N GLN A 76 -0.39 -6.95 7.91
CA GLN A 76 -1.15 -7.64 8.96
C GLN A 76 -2.31 -6.84 9.51
N GLN A 77 -2.18 -5.51 9.53
CA GLN A 77 -3.29 -4.65 9.94
C GLN A 77 -4.49 -4.79 9.03
N PHE A 78 -4.29 -5.01 7.72
CA PHE A 78 -5.39 -5.12 6.76
C PHE A 78 -6.04 -6.50 6.73
N VAL A 79 -5.25 -7.57 6.81
CA VAL A 79 -5.79 -8.93 6.96
C VAL A 79 -6.66 -9.06 8.22
N SER A 80 -6.32 -8.32 9.28
CA SER A 80 -7.08 -8.34 10.53
C SER A 80 -8.25 -7.34 10.54
N SER A 81 -8.31 -6.40 9.57
CA SER A 81 -9.31 -5.34 9.57
C SER A 81 -10.63 -5.73 8.90
N GLU A 82 -10.70 -6.86 8.18
CA GLU A 82 -11.94 -7.39 7.60
C GLU A 82 -12.73 -8.27 8.59
N SER A 83 -13.00 -7.73 9.78
CA SER A 83 -13.95 -8.33 10.72
C SER A 83 -14.50 -7.29 11.69
N LYS A 84 -15.33 -6.36 11.20
CA LYS A 84 -16.47 -5.88 11.99
C LYS A 84 -17.58 -5.26 11.14
#